data_AF-A0A357HF68-F1
#
_entry.id   AF-A0A357HF68-F1
#
_cell.length_a   1.000
_cell.length_b   1.000
_cell.length_c   1.000
_cell.angle_alpha   90.00
_cell.angle_beta   90.00
_cell.angle_gamma   90.00
#
_symmetry.space_group_name_H-M   'P 1'
#
loop_
_entity.id
_entity.type
_entity.pdbx_description
1 polymer ?
#
loop_
_entity_poly.entity_id
_entity_poly.type
_entity_poly.pdbx_seq_one_letter_code
_entity_poly.pdbx_strand_id
1 'polypeptide(L)' 'KVVGPLETARGYAVIRLLGVAPVDSTDFQKKEVNIQTSLTNNAQQDAFDTWLTELIEGAEIIDNRKYYY' A
#
# COMPACT_ATOMS: atom_id res chain seq x y z
N LYS A 1 -4.90 17.96 -21.13
CA LYS A 1 -5.87 17.66 -20.04
C LYS A 1 -5.35 18.28 -18.74
N VAL A 2 -6.21 18.90 -17.92
CA VAL A 2 -5.83 19.48 -16.61
C VAL A 2 -6.45 18.62 -15.51
N VAL A 3 -5.70 18.33 -14.46
CA VAL A 3 -6.10 17.50 -13.31
C VAL A 3 -5.84 18.27 -12.01
N GLY A 4 -6.81 18.26 -11.10
CA GLY A 4 -6.70 18.84 -9.76
C GLY A 4 -7.97 19.54 -9.29
N PRO A 5 -7.94 20.15 -8.09
CA PRO A 5 -6.78 20.25 -7.18
C PRO A 5 -6.42 18.91 -6.53
N LEU A 6 -5.13 18.54 -6.58
CA LEU A 6 -4.58 17.36 -5.93
C LEU A 6 -3.88 17.78 -4.64
N GLU A 7 -4.20 17.11 -3.54
CA GLU A 7 -3.49 17.31 -2.27
C GLU A 7 -2.09 16.72 -2.35
N THR A 8 -1.12 17.44 -1.80
CA THR A 8 0.30 17.07 -1.72
C THR A 8 0.79 17.37 -0.31
N ALA A 9 1.96 16.85 0.06
CA ALA A 9 2.58 17.12 1.35
C ALA A 9 2.85 18.62 1.63
N ARG A 10 2.71 19.51 0.63
CA ARG A 10 2.94 20.95 0.74
C ARG A 10 1.73 21.80 0.33
N GLY A 11 0.53 21.22 0.26
CA GLY A 11 -0.71 21.90 -0.15
C GLY A 11 -1.28 21.36 -1.46
N TYR A 12 -2.01 22.19 -2.22
CA TYR A 12 -2.72 21.74 -3.41
C TYR A 12 -1.99 22.06 -4.72
N ALA A 13 -2.00 21.11 -5.65
CA ALA A 13 -1.40 21.23 -6.98
C ALA A 13 -2.43 21.05 -8.09
N VAL A 14 -2.26 21.78 -9.19
CA VAL A 14 -3.01 21.58 -10.45
C VAL A 14 -2.00 21.19 -11.52
N ILE A 15 -2.23 20.06 -12.18
CA ILE A 15 -1.30 19.47 -13.15
C ILE A 15 -1.90 19.57 -14.55
N ARG A 16 -1.12 20.10 -15.51
CA ARG A 16 -1.44 20.04 -16.93
C ARG A 16 -0.61 18.96 -17.61
N LEU A 17 -1.28 17.94 -18.15
CA LEU A 17 -0.63 16.91 -18.95
C LEU A 17 -0.15 17.51 -20.27
N LEU A 18 1.18 17.49 -20.48
CA LEU A 18 1.83 17.97 -21.71
C LEU A 18 1.99 16.87 -22.75
N GLY A 19 2.24 15.64 -22.31
CA GLY A 19 2.42 14.47 -23.16
C GLY A 19 2.65 13.23 -22.32
N VAL A 20 2.52 12.06 -22.95
CA VAL A 20 2.81 10.75 -22.34
C VAL A 20 3.91 10.11 -23.17
N ALA A 21 5.04 9.85 -22.54
CA ALA A 21 6.14 9.14 -23.19
C ALA A 21 5.81 7.64 -23.31
N PRO A 22 6.33 6.94 -24.34
CA PRO A 22 6.25 5.48 -24.39
C PRO A 22 7.02 4.87 -23.22
N VAL A 23 6.70 3.63 -22.89
CA VAL A 23 7.40 2.88 -21.83
C VAL A 23 8.88 2.72 -22.22
N ASP A 24 9.77 3.11 -21.31
CA ASP A 24 11.19 2.83 -21.42
C ASP A 24 11.45 1.38 -20.97
N SER A 25 11.47 0.47 -21.93
CA SER A 25 11.71 -0.95 -21.67
C SER A 25 13.07 -1.23 -21.02
N THR A 26 14.08 -0.39 -21.25
CA THR A 26 15.41 -0.55 -20.66
C THR A 26 15.41 -0.12 -19.19
N ASP A 27 14.75 1.00 -18.86
CA ASP A 27 14.55 1.41 -17.46
C ASP A 27 13.68 0.39 -16.71
N PHE A 28 12.63 -0.12 -17.35
CA PHE A 28 11.77 -1.16 -16.80
C PHE A 28 12.57 -2.42 -16.44
N GLN A 29 13.36 -2.97 -17.38
CA GLN A 29 14.18 -4.16 -17.13
C GLN A 29 15.15 -3.99 -15.95
N LYS A 30 15.72 -2.79 -15.78
CA LYS A 30 16.60 -2.49 -14.63
C LYS A 30 15.86 -2.49 -13.30
N LYS A 31 14.56 -2.19 -13.31
CA LYS A 31 13.72 -2.06 -12.11
C LYS A 31 12.81 -3.26 -11.87
N GLU A 32 12.66 -4.15 -12.85
CA GLU A 32 11.72 -5.27 -12.85
C GLU A 32 11.82 -6.12 -11.58
N VAL A 33 13.05 -6.48 -11.19
CA VAL A 33 13.29 -7.26 -9.96
C VAL A 33 12.79 -6.51 -8.72
N ASN A 34 13.10 -5.23 -8.61
CA ASN A 34 12.65 -4.42 -7.47
C ASN A 34 11.13 -4.24 -7.43
N ILE A 35 10.50 -4.09 -8.60
CA ILE A 35 9.04 -4.03 -8.74
C ILE A 35 8.45 -5.35 -8.25
N GLN A 36 8.94 -6.48 -8.74
CA GLN A 36 8.46 -7.81 -8.35
C GLN A 36 8.63 -8.06 -6.86
N THR A 37 9.79 -7.73 -6.29
CA THR A 37 10.04 -7.84 -4.85
C THR A 37 9.07 -6.98 -4.05
N SER A 38 8.85 -5.73 -4.45
CA SER A 38 7.93 -4.83 -3.76
C SER A 38 6.49 -5.35 -3.79
N LEU A 39 6.03 -5.81 -4.96
CA LEU A 39 4.70 -6.40 -5.12
C LEU A 39 4.52 -7.67 -4.28
N THR A 40 5.55 -8.51 -4.24
CA THR A 40 5.53 -9.76 -3.48
C THR A 40 5.48 -9.48 -1.97
N ASN A 41 6.31 -8.55 -1.49
CA ASN A 41 6.33 -8.16 -0.08
C ASN A 41 4.99 -7.56 0.35
N ASN A 42 4.38 -6.69 -0.47
CA ASN A 42 3.07 -6.12 -0.17
C ASN A 42 2.00 -7.21 -0.09
N ALA A 43 1.95 -8.13 -1.06
CA ALA A 43 0.99 -9.22 -1.06
C ALA A 43 1.15 -10.16 0.16
N GLN A 44 2.38 -10.41 0.59
CA GLN A 44 2.66 -11.21 1.79
C GLN A 44 2.21 -10.49 3.07
N GLN A 45 2.47 -9.19 3.17
CA GLN A 45 2.04 -8.39 4.31
C GLN A 45 0.52 -8.34 4.40
N ASP A 46 -0.17 -8.05 3.29
CA ASP A 46 -1.63 -7.99 3.23
C ASP A 46 -2.27 -9.33 3.63
N ALA A 47 -1.70 -10.45 3.14
CA ALA A 47 -2.17 -11.78 3.50
C ALA A 47 -1.99 -12.08 5.00
N PHE A 48 -0.85 -11.69 5.57
CA PHE A 48 -0.58 -11.86 7.00
C PHE A 48 -1.54 -11.01 7.86
N ASP A 49 -1.73 -9.74 7.50
CA ASP A 49 -2.60 -8.82 8.24
C ASP A 49 -4.06 -9.28 8.18
N THR A 50 -4.50 -9.77 7.03
CA THR A 50 -5.84 -10.36 6.86
C THR A 50 -6.01 -11.58 7.76
N TRP A 51 -5.08 -12.53 7.70
CA TRP A 51 -5.10 -13.73 8.53
C TRP A 51 -5.12 -13.40 10.03
N LEU A 52 -4.30 -12.46 10.47
CA LEU A 52 -4.25 -12.04 11.87
C LEU A 52 -5.57 -11.39 12.30
N THR A 53 -6.13 -10.53 11.45
CA THR A 53 -7.42 -9.87 11.71
C THR A 53 -8.53 -10.90 11.88
N GLU A 54 -8.63 -11.87 10.97
CA GLU A 54 -9.63 -12.94 11.05
C GLU A 54 -9.50 -13.77 12.33
N LEU A 55 -8.26 -14.06 12.76
CA LEU A 55 -8.02 -14.77 14.03
C LEU A 55 -8.46 -13.96 15.25
N ILE A 56 -8.20 -12.65 15.26
CA ILE A 56 -8.60 -11.77 16.37
C ILE A 56 -10.12 -11.65 16.42
N GLU A 57 -10.78 -11.43 15.28
CA GLU A 57 -12.23 -11.29 15.21
C GLU A 57 -12.97 -12.58 15.56
N GLY A 58 -12.39 -13.73 15.19
CA GLY A 58 -12.92 -15.05 15.52
C GLY A 58 -12.63 -15.53 16.94
N ALA A 59 -11.75 -14.86 17.69
CA ALA A 59 -11.35 -15.29 19.02
C ALA A 59 -12.33 -14.80 20.10
N GLU A 60 -12.82 -15.72 20.93
CA GLU A 60 -13.50 -15.36 22.17
C GLU A 60 -12.46 -14.97 23.23
N ILE A 61 -12.17 -13.66 23.32
CA ILE A 61 -11.20 -13.12 24.27
C ILE A 61 -11.89 -12.80 25.59
N ILE A 62 -11.69 -13.64 26.60
CA ILE A 62 -12.21 -13.43 27.96
C ILE A 62 -11.17 -12.69 28.80
N ASP A 63 -11.49 -11.46 29.21
CA ASP A 63 -10.66 -10.67 30.11
C ASP A 63 -10.88 -11.05 31.58
N ASN A 64 -9.96 -11.84 32.13
CA ASN A 64 -9.98 -12.29 33.52
C ASN A 64 -9.14 -11.43 34.46
N ARG A 65 -8.63 -10.28 34.00
CA ARG A 65 -7.68 -9.50 34.79
C ARG A 65 -8.29 -8.97 36.10
N LYS A 66 -9.61 -8.73 36.15
CA LYS A 66 -10.37 -8.34 37.36
C LYS A 66 -10.28 -9.30 38.55
N TYR A 67 -9.79 -10.52 38.36
CA TYR A 67 -9.63 -11.50 39.45
C TYR A 67 -8.25 -11.46 40.10
N TYR A 68 -7.35 -10.62 39.58
CA TYR A 68 -5.94 -10.57 40.00
C TYR A 68 -5.53 -9.24 40.63
N TYR A 69 -6.41 -8.23 40.68
CA TYR A 69 -6.18 -6.93 41.30
C TYR A 69 -7.39 -6.42 42.09
#